data_AF-A0A653MV82-F1
#
_entry.id   AF-A0A653MV82-F1
#
_cell.length_a   1.000
_cell.length_b   1.000
_cell.length_c   1.000
_cell.angle_alpha   90.00
_cell.angle_beta   90.00
_cell.angle_gamma   90.00
#
_symmetry.space_group_name_H-M   'P 1'
#
loop_
_entity.id
_entity.type
_entity.pdbx_description
1 polymer ?
#
loop_
_entity_poly.entity_id
_entity_poly.type
_entity_poly.pdbx_seq_one_letter_code
_entity_poly.pdbx_strand_id
1 'polypeptide(L)'
;MNMLSALRDSWYFFSHNLAAIARLCLPLIVLEGLLLQQVTSLVAAESATLWRLLAGLLFYPLYSAALILFLDARSQGLQPRALDLLAASLRLWPSFALLAGLTTLAILLGASLFVLPGIWLMVKLAFAEYLLVLRGLSPMKALHDSFQLSNGYFWPMLGCILIVMLPLWLLDGWSQSNAILADNALASLLLDCASRFLQLFSSVVLFRLFMLRSAQPEVE
;
A
#
# COMPACT_ATOMS: atom_id res chain seq x y z
N MET A 1 22.56 7.27 -1.88
CA MET A 1 21.50 8.28 -2.15
C MET A 1 20.89 8.70 -0.84
N ASN A 2 20.65 10.00 -0.65
CA ASN A 2 20.01 10.52 0.56
C ASN A 2 18.51 10.21 0.53
N MET A 3 17.90 9.99 1.69
CA MET A 3 16.46 9.73 1.84
C MET A 3 15.57 10.75 1.08
N LEU A 4 15.99 12.02 1.10
CA LEU A 4 15.34 13.13 0.40
C LEU A 4 15.37 12.98 -1.13
N SER A 5 16.43 12.41 -1.71
CA SER A 5 16.47 12.20 -3.16
C SER A 5 15.49 11.12 -3.58
N ALA A 6 15.35 10.04 -2.80
CA ALA A 6 14.35 9.00 -3.06
C ALA A 6 12.92 9.55 -3.02
N LEU A 7 12.60 10.42 -2.05
CA LEU A 7 11.30 11.10 -1.97
C LEU A 7 11.07 12.02 -3.18
N ARG A 8 12.06 12.83 -3.56
CA ARG A 8 11.96 13.74 -4.71
C ARG A 8 11.75 13.00 -6.01
N ASP A 9 12.52 11.93 -6.25
CA ASP A 9 12.42 11.13 -7.47
C ASP A 9 11.09 10.39 -7.54
N SER A 10 10.59 9.92 -6.39
CA SER A 10 9.25 9.33 -6.26
C SER A 10 8.16 10.35 -6.56
N TRP A 11 8.29 11.58 -6.06
CA TRP A 11 7.35 12.67 -6.30
C TRP A 11 7.29 13.06 -7.78
N TYR A 12 8.46 13.21 -8.40
CA TYR A 12 8.55 13.50 -9.84
C TYR A 12 7.91 12.37 -10.66
N PHE A 13 8.19 11.11 -10.33
CA PHE A 13 7.58 9.98 -11.01
C PHE A 13 6.05 9.93 -10.82
N PHE A 14 5.57 10.11 -9.60
CA PHE A 14 4.15 10.04 -9.27
C PHE A 14 3.36 11.16 -9.95
N SER A 15 3.85 12.40 -9.89
CA SER A 15 3.22 13.54 -10.55
C SER A 15 3.22 13.41 -12.07
N HIS A 16 4.33 12.95 -12.67
CA HIS A 16 4.41 12.76 -14.12
C HIS A 16 3.52 11.61 -14.63
N ASN A 17 3.32 10.57 -13.82
CA ASN A 17 2.49 9.41 -14.18
C ASN A 17 1.10 9.44 -13.53
N LEU A 18 0.70 10.56 -12.93
CA LEU A 18 -0.51 10.67 -12.12
C LEU A 18 -1.76 10.24 -12.87
N ALA A 19 -1.91 10.67 -14.13
CA ALA A 19 -3.05 10.30 -14.96
C ALA A 19 -3.10 8.81 -15.31
N ALA A 20 -1.95 8.14 -15.41
CA ALA A 20 -1.89 6.69 -15.66
C ALA A 20 -2.20 5.90 -14.39
N ILE A 21 -1.61 6.30 -13.26
CA ILE A 21 -1.85 5.71 -11.94
C ILE A 21 -3.32 5.87 -11.54
N ALA A 22 -3.89 7.07 -11.74
CA ALA A 22 -5.31 7.33 -11.49
C ALA A 22 -6.21 6.44 -12.34
N ARG A 23 -5.98 6.34 -13.66
CA ARG A 23 -6.78 5.46 -14.52
C ARG A 23 -6.70 3.98 -14.13
N LEU A 24 -5.57 3.54 -13.58
CA LEU A 24 -5.36 2.16 -13.16
C LEU A 24 -5.97 1.84 -11.79
N CYS A 25 -5.73 2.71 -10.79
CA CYS A 25 -6.05 2.41 -9.39
C CYS A 25 -7.33 3.09 -8.90
N LEU A 26 -7.67 4.27 -9.41
CA LEU A 26 -8.82 5.06 -8.93
C LEU A 26 -10.15 4.32 -9.11
N PRO A 27 -10.44 3.62 -10.24
CA PRO A 27 -11.66 2.85 -10.36
C PRO A 27 -11.80 1.77 -9.28
N LEU A 28 -10.70 1.08 -8.94
CA LEU A 28 -10.69 0.06 -7.89
C LEU A 28 -10.89 0.68 -6.50
N ILE A 29 -10.23 1.81 -6.22
CA ILE A 29 -10.35 2.53 -4.95
C ILE A 29 -11.78 3.07 -4.75
N VAL A 30 -12.39 3.62 -5.80
CA VAL A 30 -13.78 4.11 -5.74
C VAL A 30 -14.76 2.95 -5.54
N LEU A 31 -14.56 1.83 -6.23
CA LEU A 31 -15.38 0.63 -6.03
C LEU A 31 -15.28 0.10 -4.60
N GLU A 32 -14.07 0.06 -4.03
CA GLU A 32 -13.86 -0.29 -2.62
C GLU A 32 -14.60 0.67 -1.69
N GLY A 33 -14.43 1.98 -1.88
CA GLY A 33 -15.08 3.01 -1.06
C GLY A 33 -16.61 2.91 -1.10
N LEU A 34 -17.19 2.74 -2.29
CA LEU A 34 -18.63 2.54 -2.47
C LEU A 34 -19.11 1.25 -1.79
N LEU A 35 -18.37 0.15 -1.92
CA LEU A 35 -18.71 -1.11 -1.26
C LEU A 35 -18.71 -0.94 0.26
N LEU A 36 -17.70 -0.30 0.82
CA LEU A 36 -17.60 -0.03 2.26
C LEU A 36 -18.72 0.88 2.76
N GLN A 37 -19.09 1.90 2.00
CA GLN A 37 -20.20 2.79 2.33
C GLN A 37 -21.53 2.03 2.37
N GLN A 38 -21.78 1.16 1.38
CA GLN A 38 -22.97 0.31 1.31
C GLN A 38 -23.01 -0.74 2.43
N VAL A 39 -21.87 -1.33 2.79
CA VAL A 39 -21.78 -2.25 3.92
C VAL A 39 -22.15 -1.54 5.22
N THR A 40 -21.62 -0.34 5.43
CA THR A 40 -21.82 0.41 6.67
C THR A 40 -23.27 0.84 6.88
N SER A 41 -24.04 1.05 5.79
CA SER A 41 -25.46 1.39 5.86
C SER A 41 -26.38 0.18 6.07
N LEU A 42 -25.95 -1.03 5.66
CA LEU A 42 -26.78 -2.24 5.65
C LEU A 42 -26.47 -3.21 6.80
N VAL A 43 -25.29 -3.11 7.41
CA VAL A 43 -24.77 -4.09 8.37
C VAL A 43 -24.65 -3.47 9.76
N ALA A 44 -24.95 -4.25 10.80
CA ALA A 44 -24.78 -3.81 12.18
C ALA A 44 -23.31 -3.45 12.48
N ALA A 45 -23.10 -2.43 13.32
CA ALA A 45 -21.78 -1.89 13.63
C ALA A 45 -20.76 -2.96 14.07
N GLU A 46 -21.20 -4.00 14.77
CA GLU A 46 -20.35 -5.11 15.24
C GLU A 46 -19.72 -5.93 14.10
N SER A 47 -20.41 -6.07 12.97
CA SER A 47 -19.90 -6.83 11.80
C SER A 47 -19.27 -5.94 10.73
N ALA A 48 -19.45 -4.62 10.80
CA ALA A 48 -18.85 -3.66 9.88
C ALA A 48 -17.31 -3.74 9.83
N THR A 49 -16.66 -4.00 10.98
CA THR A 49 -15.19 -4.17 11.05
C THR A 49 -14.71 -5.37 10.24
N LEU A 50 -15.41 -6.52 10.33
CA LEU A 50 -15.05 -7.72 9.58
C LEU A 50 -15.19 -7.49 8.08
N TRP A 51 -16.29 -6.86 7.65
CA TRP A 51 -16.50 -6.52 6.25
C TRP A 51 -15.48 -5.53 5.71
N ARG A 52 -15.05 -4.56 6.52
CA ARG A 52 -13.96 -3.64 6.16
C ARG A 52 -12.66 -4.39 5.88
N LEU A 53 -12.31 -5.36 6.73
CA LEU A 53 -11.12 -6.19 6.54
C LEU A 53 -11.24 -7.05 5.27
N LEU A 54 -12.41 -7.67 5.03
CA LEU A 54 -12.65 -8.49 3.85
C LEU A 54 -12.60 -7.67 2.55
N ALA A 55 -13.20 -6.48 2.54
CA ALA A 55 -13.12 -5.57 1.41
C ALA A 55 -11.67 -5.13 1.15
N GLY A 56 -10.93 -4.74 2.19
CA GLY A 56 -9.52 -4.43 2.07
C GLY A 56 -8.73 -5.61 1.50
N LEU A 57 -8.93 -6.82 2.00
CA LEU A 57 -8.27 -8.03 1.50
C LEU A 57 -8.64 -8.36 0.04
N LEU A 58 -9.81 -7.94 -0.42
CA LEU A 58 -10.25 -8.13 -1.79
C LEU A 58 -9.61 -7.09 -2.73
N PHE A 59 -9.68 -5.80 -2.38
CA PHE A 59 -9.27 -4.70 -3.26
C PHE A 59 -7.80 -4.34 -3.15
N TYR A 60 -7.22 -4.32 -1.94
CA TYR A 60 -5.82 -3.94 -1.70
C TYR A 60 -4.83 -4.72 -2.56
N PRO A 61 -4.89 -6.06 -2.61
CA PRO A 61 -3.99 -6.83 -3.46
C PRO A 61 -4.10 -6.50 -4.94
N LEU A 62 -5.29 -6.15 -5.44
CA LEU A 62 -5.53 -5.87 -6.84
C LEU A 62 -4.88 -4.56 -7.27
N TYR A 63 -5.16 -3.46 -6.57
CA TYR A 63 -4.60 -2.17 -6.93
C TYR A 63 -3.11 -2.05 -6.54
N SER A 64 -2.68 -2.67 -5.43
CA SER A 64 -1.26 -2.67 -5.02
C SER A 64 -0.40 -3.45 -6.02
N ALA A 65 -0.79 -4.69 -6.38
CA ALA A 65 -0.04 -5.46 -7.38
C ALA A 65 -0.04 -4.78 -8.76
N ALA A 66 -1.17 -4.22 -9.20
CA ALA A 66 -1.24 -3.48 -10.46
C ALA A 66 -0.31 -2.27 -10.46
N LEU A 67 -0.25 -1.52 -9.35
CA LEU A 67 0.67 -0.40 -9.19
C LEU A 67 2.13 -0.85 -9.22
N ILE A 68 2.48 -1.92 -8.50
CA ILE A 68 3.85 -2.45 -8.47
C ILE A 68 4.30 -2.88 -9.87
N LEU A 69 3.46 -3.61 -10.61
CA LEU A 69 3.75 -4.01 -11.99
C LEU A 69 3.85 -2.81 -12.93
N PHE A 70 3.01 -1.79 -12.74
CA PHE A 70 3.12 -0.53 -13.49
C PHE A 70 4.45 0.18 -13.24
N LEU A 71 4.87 0.26 -11.97
CA LEU A 71 6.13 0.88 -11.57
C LEU A 71 7.34 0.16 -12.19
N ASP A 72 7.33 -1.17 -12.13
CA ASP A 72 8.38 -2.00 -12.73
C ASP A 72 8.46 -1.81 -14.25
N ALA A 73 7.34 -1.95 -14.96
CA ALA A 73 7.30 -1.78 -16.40
C ALA A 73 7.75 -0.37 -16.84
N ARG A 74 7.32 0.68 -16.14
CA ARG A 74 7.75 2.06 -16.43
C ARG A 74 9.22 2.28 -16.10
N SER A 75 9.77 1.61 -15.09
CA SER A 75 11.21 1.68 -14.78
C SER A 75 12.07 1.05 -15.89
N GLN A 76 11.52 0.09 -16.63
CA GLN A 76 12.14 -0.55 -17.79
C GLN A 76 11.86 0.21 -19.12
N GLY A 77 11.18 1.35 -19.07
CA GLY A 77 10.82 2.14 -20.27
C GLY A 77 9.63 1.59 -21.06
N LEU A 78 8.93 0.58 -20.54
CA LEU A 78 7.76 -0.03 -21.18
C LEU A 78 6.49 0.79 -20.92
N GLN A 79 5.51 0.65 -21.82
CA GLN A 79 4.17 1.24 -21.69
C GLN A 79 3.11 0.13 -21.71
N PRO A 80 2.94 -0.60 -20.59
CA PRO A 80 1.97 -1.69 -20.52
C PRO A 80 0.54 -1.14 -20.61
N ARG A 81 -0.37 -1.92 -21.19
CA ARG A 81 -1.79 -1.58 -21.18
C ARG A 81 -2.35 -1.83 -19.78
N ALA A 82 -3.24 -0.96 -19.31
CA ALA A 82 -3.86 -1.10 -17.99
C ALA A 82 -4.57 -2.45 -17.80
N LEU A 83 -5.21 -2.97 -18.84
CA LEU A 83 -5.87 -4.27 -18.81
C LEU A 83 -4.90 -5.44 -18.59
N ASP A 84 -3.69 -5.38 -19.17
CA ASP A 84 -2.68 -6.42 -19.00
C ASP A 84 -2.17 -6.45 -17.56
N LEU A 85 -1.99 -5.26 -16.95
CA LEU A 85 -1.61 -5.11 -15.55
C LEU A 85 -2.70 -5.62 -14.60
N LEU A 86 -3.97 -5.31 -14.88
CA LEU A 86 -5.10 -5.81 -14.10
C LEU A 86 -5.26 -7.33 -14.23
N ALA A 87 -5.06 -7.88 -15.43
CA ALA A 87 -5.08 -9.33 -15.63
C ALA A 87 -3.94 -10.02 -14.88
N ALA A 88 -2.74 -9.43 -14.86
CA ALA A 88 -1.60 -9.92 -14.10
C ALA A 88 -1.85 -9.81 -12.58
N SER A 89 -2.41 -8.70 -12.10
CA SER A 89 -2.72 -8.54 -10.67
C SER A 89 -3.80 -9.52 -10.20
N LEU A 90 -4.81 -9.82 -11.03
CA LEU A 90 -5.81 -10.85 -10.76
C LEU A 90 -5.20 -12.26 -10.61
N ARG A 91 -4.17 -12.59 -11.39
CA ARG A 91 -3.46 -13.88 -11.27
C ARG A 91 -2.64 -13.96 -9.98
N LEU A 92 -2.08 -12.84 -9.52
CA LEU A 92 -1.32 -12.73 -8.28
C LEU A 92 -2.23 -12.55 -7.05
N TRP A 93 -3.52 -12.28 -7.25
CA TRP A 93 -4.47 -11.99 -6.19
C TRP A 93 -4.47 -13.00 -5.03
N PRO A 94 -4.57 -14.33 -5.24
CA PRO A 94 -4.68 -15.25 -4.11
C PRO A 94 -3.40 -15.30 -3.26
N SER A 95 -2.22 -15.27 -3.88
CA SER A 95 -0.96 -15.26 -3.15
C SER A 95 -0.73 -13.93 -2.44
N PHE A 96 -1.09 -12.82 -3.08
CA PHE A 96 -0.97 -11.50 -2.48
C PHE A 96 -1.97 -11.29 -1.33
N ALA A 97 -3.22 -11.74 -1.47
CA ALA A 97 -4.21 -11.72 -0.40
C ALA A 97 -3.73 -12.54 0.81
N LEU A 98 -3.18 -13.73 0.60
CA LEU A 98 -2.56 -14.51 1.66
C LEU A 98 -1.41 -13.75 2.33
N LEU A 99 -0.51 -13.15 1.53
CA LEU A 99 0.58 -12.33 2.05
C LEU A 99 0.06 -11.18 2.91
N ALA A 100 -0.90 -10.40 2.41
CA ALA A 100 -1.50 -9.26 3.10
C ALA A 100 -2.22 -9.68 4.40
N GLY A 101 -2.90 -10.83 4.39
CA GLY A 101 -3.49 -11.40 5.60
C GLY A 101 -2.43 -11.76 6.63
N LEU A 102 -1.35 -12.42 6.21
CA LEU A 102 -0.25 -12.82 7.09
C LEU A 102 0.53 -11.63 7.65
N THR A 103 0.82 -10.61 6.83
CA THR A 103 1.46 -9.37 7.29
C THR A 103 0.57 -8.66 8.30
N THR A 104 -0.74 -8.55 8.01
CA THR A 104 -1.70 -7.90 8.89
C THR A 104 -1.79 -8.63 10.23
N LEU A 105 -1.91 -9.96 10.22
CA LEU A 105 -1.92 -10.77 11.44
C LEU A 105 -0.63 -10.62 12.24
N ALA A 106 0.54 -10.65 11.57
CA ALA A 106 1.82 -10.44 12.23
C ALA A 106 1.90 -9.05 12.89
N ILE A 107 1.47 -8.00 12.18
CA ILE A 107 1.45 -6.62 12.71
C ILE A 107 0.49 -6.50 13.89
N LEU A 108 -0.71 -7.10 13.81
CA LEU A 108 -1.68 -7.10 14.91
C LEU A 108 -1.15 -7.85 16.14
N LEU A 109 -0.55 -9.02 15.94
CA LEU A 109 0.09 -9.77 17.03
C LEU A 109 1.23 -8.95 17.65
N GLY A 110 2.08 -8.32 16.83
CA GLY A 110 3.11 -7.40 17.29
C GLY A 110 2.52 -6.27 18.13
N ALA A 111 1.53 -5.56 17.61
CA ALA A 111 0.86 -4.46 18.29
C ALA A 111 0.19 -4.89 19.61
N SER A 112 -0.35 -6.11 19.68
CA SER A 112 -0.96 -6.67 20.88
C SER A 112 0.04 -6.94 22.01
N LEU A 113 1.28 -7.29 21.67
CA LEU A 113 2.36 -7.45 22.65
C LEU A 113 2.86 -6.08 23.14
N PHE A 114 3.02 -5.12 22.22
CA PHE A 114 3.27 -3.70 22.48
C PHE A 114 3.21 -2.91 21.15
N VAL A 115 2.91 -1.61 21.17
CA VAL A 115 2.79 -0.84 19.90
C VAL A 115 4.11 -0.83 19.10
N LEU A 116 5.27 -0.80 19.77
CA LEU A 116 6.58 -0.81 19.10
C LEU A 116 6.84 -2.05 18.22
N PRO A 117 6.65 -3.30 18.68
CA PRO A 117 6.83 -4.48 17.83
C PRO A 117 5.89 -4.51 16.62
N GLY A 118 4.69 -3.96 16.71
CA GLY A 118 3.79 -3.80 15.56
C GLY A 118 4.38 -2.89 14.48
N ILE A 119 4.86 -1.70 14.87
CA ILE A 119 5.54 -0.77 13.95
C ILE A 119 6.81 -1.41 13.39
N TRP A 120 7.56 -2.11 14.22
CA TRP A 120 8.79 -2.77 13.79
C TRP A 120 8.53 -3.82 12.71
N LEU A 121 7.53 -4.70 12.91
CA LEU A 121 7.10 -5.68 11.91
C LEU A 121 6.58 -5.01 10.64
N MET A 122 5.81 -3.93 10.76
CA MET A 122 5.27 -3.20 9.60
C MET A 122 6.38 -2.73 8.66
N VAL A 123 7.44 -2.13 9.19
CA VAL A 123 8.59 -1.68 8.38
C VAL A 123 9.38 -2.87 7.83
N LYS A 124 9.59 -3.91 8.65
CA LYS A 124 10.35 -5.11 8.26
C LYS A 124 9.69 -5.90 7.13
N LEU A 125 8.36 -5.90 7.10
CA LEU A 125 7.55 -6.62 6.12
C LEU A 125 7.14 -5.76 4.92
N ALA A 126 7.47 -4.46 4.93
CA ALA A 126 7.08 -3.53 3.87
C ALA A 126 7.60 -3.92 2.48
N PHE A 127 8.66 -4.73 2.38
CA PHE A 127 9.20 -5.19 1.11
C PHE A 127 8.62 -6.52 0.61
N ALA A 128 7.85 -7.22 1.42
CA ALA A 128 7.34 -8.54 1.08
C ALA A 128 6.41 -8.47 -0.15
N GLU A 129 5.63 -7.40 -0.29
CA GLU A 129 4.73 -7.20 -1.43
C GLU A 129 5.49 -7.07 -2.76
N TYR A 130 6.60 -6.32 -2.78
CA TYR A 130 7.43 -6.19 -3.99
C TYR A 130 8.14 -7.50 -4.32
N LEU A 131 8.61 -8.22 -3.30
CA LEU A 131 9.24 -9.53 -3.47
C LEU A 131 8.27 -10.57 -4.05
N LEU A 132 7.02 -10.58 -3.59
CA LEU A 132 6.00 -11.46 -4.14
C LEU A 132 5.66 -11.10 -5.59
N VAL A 133 5.40 -9.82 -5.87
CA VAL A 133 4.94 -9.38 -7.20
C VAL A 133 6.04 -9.44 -8.25
N LEU A 134 7.24 -8.95 -7.92
CA LEU A 134 8.33 -8.80 -8.89
C LEU A 134 9.19 -10.05 -9.01
N ARG A 135 9.39 -10.80 -7.92
CA ARG A 135 10.20 -12.03 -7.92
C ARG A 135 9.37 -13.32 -7.92
N GLY A 136 8.04 -13.22 -7.87
CA GLY A 136 7.15 -14.39 -7.89
C GLY A 136 7.31 -15.31 -6.69
N LEU A 137 7.82 -14.79 -5.55
CA LEU A 137 8.07 -15.60 -4.37
C LEU A 137 6.77 -16.01 -3.68
N SER A 138 6.76 -17.19 -3.05
CA SER A 138 5.66 -17.61 -2.18
C SER A 138 5.50 -16.63 -0.99
N PRO A 139 4.28 -16.42 -0.45
CA PRO A 139 4.04 -15.46 0.64
C PRO A 139 4.98 -15.62 1.84
N MET A 140 5.18 -16.85 2.31
CA MET A 140 6.10 -17.15 3.43
C MET A 140 7.54 -16.71 3.13
N LYS A 141 8.04 -17.07 1.94
CA LYS A 141 9.40 -16.71 1.52
C LYS A 141 9.55 -15.20 1.32
N ALA A 142 8.54 -14.53 0.78
CA ALA A 142 8.55 -13.09 0.61
C ALA A 142 8.63 -12.34 1.95
N LEU A 143 7.94 -12.82 3.00
CA LEU A 143 8.05 -12.26 4.35
C LEU A 143 9.45 -12.42 4.92
N HIS A 144 10.01 -13.62 4.82
CA HIS A 144 11.35 -13.92 5.32
C HIS A 144 12.42 -13.08 4.62
N ASP A 145 12.39 -13.03 3.28
CA ASP A 145 13.37 -12.28 2.51
C ASP A 145 13.19 -10.76 2.70
N SER A 146 11.95 -10.27 2.91
CA SER A 146 11.69 -8.87 3.30
C SER A 146 12.35 -8.52 4.63
N PHE A 147 12.28 -9.44 5.59
CA PHE A 147 12.86 -9.24 6.91
C PHE A 147 14.39 -9.12 6.84
N GLN A 148 15.03 -9.94 6.01
CA GLN A 148 16.47 -9.88 5.75
C GLN A 148 16.86 -8.60 5.01
N LEU A 149 16.15 -8.26 3.92
CA LEU A 149 16.43 -7.08 3.09
C LEU A 149 16.26 -5.76 3.84
N SER A 150 15.41 -5.74 4.85
CA SER A 150 15.16 -4.57 5.71
C SER A 150 16.09 -4.50 6.93
N ASN A 151 17.03 -5.44 7.12
CA ASN A 151 18.08 -5.33 8.13
C ASN A 151 19.04 -4.17 7.82
N GLY A 152 19.43 -3.43 8.87
CA GLY A 152 20.32 -2.27 8.73
C GLY A 152 19.73 -1.01 8.06
N TYR A 153 18.47 -1.04 7.60
CA TYR A 153 17.80 0.12 6.97
C TYR A 153 16.44 0.49 7.56
N PHE A 154 16.19 0.05 8.79
CA PHE A 154 14.94 0.31 9.47
C PHE A 154 14.63 1.81 9.61
N TRP A 155 15.60 2.60 10.12
CA TRP A 155 15.38 4.03 10.39
C TRP A 155 15.05 4.86 9.15
N PRO A 156 15.78 4.72 8.02
CA PRO A 156 15.43 5.47 6.81
C PRO A 156 14.09 5.03 6.21
N MET A 157 13.75 3.74 6.25
CA MET A 157 12.42 3.29 5.83
C MET A 157 11.31 3.86 6.72
N LEU A 158 11.48 3.77 8.04
CA LEU A 158 10.53 4.31 9.00
C LEU A 158 10.33 5.81 8.77
N GLY A 159 11.43 6.56 8.60
CA GLY A 159 11.37 7.99 8.31
C GLY A 159 10.60 8.29 7.02
N CYS A 160 10.84 7.55 5.94
CA CYS A 160 10.13 7.73 4.68
C CYS A 160 8.63 7.44 4.82
N ILE A 161 8.29 6.33 5.47
CA ILE A 161 6.90 5.94 5.72
C ILE A 161 6.22 7.01 6.56
N LEU A 162 6.83 7.46 7.66
CA LEU A 162 6.25 8.47 8.54
C LEU A 162 6.06 9.81 7.83
N ILE A 163 7.03 10.28 7.03
CA ILE A 163 6.89 11.54 6.27
C ILE A 163 5.68 11.51 5.34
N VAL A 164 5.35 10.35 4.76
CA VAL A 164 4.21 10.22 3.84
C VAL A 164 2.91 9.94 4.59
N MET A 165 2.92 9.05 5.59
CA MET A 165 1.73 8.61 6.32
C MET A 165 1.23 9.63 7.33
N LEU A 166 2.12 10.38 7.99
CA LEU A 166 1.74 11.31 9.06
C LEU A 166 0.83 12.45 8.56
N PRO A 167 1.11 13.11 7.42
CA PRO A 167 0.18 14.07 6.83
C PRO A 167 -1.18 13.46 6.46
N LEU A 168 -1.20 12.20 6.00
CA LEU A 168 -2.44 11.51 5.63
C LEU A 168 -3.27 11.18 6.87
N TRP A 169 -2.66 10.68 7.94
CA TRP A 169 -3.35 10.44 9.20
C TRP A 169 -3.90 11.73 9.82
N LEU A 170 -3.16 12.84 9.72
CA LEU A 170 -3.66 14.16 10.16
C LEU A 170 -4.87 14.60 9.32
N LEU A 171 -4.83 14.39 8.00
CA LEU A 171 -5.94 14.72 7.11
C LEU A 171 -7.16 13.86 7.40
N ASP A 172 -7.00 12.56 7.59
CA ASP A 172 -8.08 11.62 7.91
C ASP A 172 -8.70 11.93 9.28
N GLY A 173 -7.86 12.21 10.29
CA GLY A 173 -8.32 12.60 11.63
C GLY A 173 -9.03 13.96 11.65
N TRP A 174 -8.52 14.92 10.87
CA TRP A 174 -9.20 16.20 10.67
C TRP A 174 -10.55 15.99 9.98
N SER A 175 -10.60 15.22 8.89
CA SER A 175 -11.84 14.90 8.17
C SER A 175 -12.91 14.31 9.10
N GLN A 176 -12.53 13.31 9.92
CA GLN A 176 -13.45 12.65 10.86
C GLN A 176 -13.93 13.55 12.00
N SER A 177 -13.13 14.52 12.42
CA SER A 177 -13.52 15.46 13.48
C SER A 177 -14.42 16.60 13.00
N ASN A 178 -14.48 16.85 11.68
CA ASN A 178 -15.37 17.85 11.10
C ASN A 178 -16.78 17.28 10.86
N ALA A 179 -17.71 17.57 11.76
CA ALA A 179 -19.09 17.09 11.69
C ALA A 179 -19.78 17.36 10.34
N ILE A 180 -19.53 18.52 9.71
CA ILE A 180 -20.13 18.90 8.42
C ILE A 180 -19.65 17.99 7.27
N LEU A 181 -18.37 17.60 7.29
CA LEU A 181 -17.78 16.71 6.28
C LEU A 181 -18.15 15.25 6.56
N ALA A 182 -18.21 14.87 7.84
CA ALA A 182 -18.59 13.54 8.27
C ALA A 182 -20.05 13.20 7.92
N ASP A 183 -20.95 14.17 8.02
CA ASP A 183 -22.38 13.97 7.72
C ASP A 183 -22.67 13.91 6.21
N ASN A 184 -21.79 14.50 5.39
CA ASN A 184 -21.92 14.46 3.93
C ASN A 184 -21.27 13.19 3.36
N ALA A 185 -22.11 12.21 3.08
CA ALA A 185 -21.78 10.92 2.46
C ALA A 185 -20.91 11.00 1.18
N LEU A 186 -21.07 12.04 0.36
CA LEU A 186 -20.26 12.21 -0.86
C LEU A 186 -18.90 12.82 -0.54
N ALA A 187 -18.87 13.80 0.37
CA ALA A 187 -17.62 14.45 0.77
C ALA A 187 -16.70 13.48 1.50
N SER A 188 -17.25 12.66 2.40
CA SER A 188 -16.52 11.61 3.10
C SER A 188 -15.96 10.58 2.12
N LEU A 189 -16.76 10.08 1.17
CA LEU A 189 -16.29 9.17 0.12
C LEU A 189 -15.15 9.75 -0.73
N LEU A 190 -15.28 11.02 -1.15
CA LEU A 190 -14.25 11.69 -1.96
C LEU A 190 -12.94 11.85 -1.19
N LEU A 191 -13.01 12.25 0.08
CA LEU A 191 -11.84 12.38 0.95
C LEU A 191 -11.19 11.02 1.20
N ASP A 192 -12.00 9.99 1.43
CA ASP A 192 -11.58 8.60 1.59
C ASP A 192 -10.85 8.06 0.35
N CYS A 193 -11.38 8.34 -0.84
CA CYS A 193 -10.75 7.96 -2.11
C CYS A 193 -9.47 8.75 -2.34
N ALA A 194 -9.47 10.05 -2.02
CA ALA A 194 -8.29 10.90 -2.13
C ALA A 194 -7.18 10.44 -1.19
N SER A 195 -7.51 10.10 0.06
CA SER A 195 -6.55 9.59 1.04
C SER A 195 -5.92 8.27 0.59
N ARG A 196 -6.74 7.29 0.17
CA ARG A 196 -6.25 6.02 -0.40
C ARG A 196 -5.42 6.23 -1.67
N PHE A 197 -5.81 7.16 -2.54
CA PHE A 197 -5.04 7.49 -3.74
C PHE A 197 -3.69 8.12 -3.40
N LEU A 198 -3.65 9.05 -2.44
CA LEU A 198 -2.41 9.62 -1.94
C LEU A 198 -1.55 8.58 -1.21
N GLN A 199 -2.16 7.59 -0.56
CA GLN A 199 -1.46 6.47 0.06
C GLN A 199 -0.64 5.66 -0.97
N LEU A 200 -1.08 5.59 -2.23
CA LEU A 200 -0.30 4.97 -3.32
C LEU A 200 1.08 5.60 -3.49
N PHE A 201 1.24 6.89 -3.14
CA PHE A 201 2.54 7.55 -3.14
C PHE A 201 3.53 6.85 -2.19
N SER A 202 3.06 6.35 -1.04
CA SER A 202 3.88 5.58 -0.11
C SER A 202 4.43 4.30 -0.76
N SER A 203 3.59 3.60 -1.54
CA SER A 203 4.02 2.43 -2.31
C SER A 203 5.08 2.80 -3.37
N VAL A 204 4.95 3.94 -4.05
CA VAL A 204 5.98 4.42 -5.00
C VAL A 204 7.31 4.72 -4.29
N VAL A 205 7.27 5.37 -3.13
CA VAL A 205 8.47 5.66 -2.33
C VAL A 205 9.14 4.37 -1.88
N LEU A 206 8.36 3.43 -1.35
CA LEU A 206 8.85 2.12 -0.91
C LEU A 206 9.40 1.29 -2.07
N PHE A 207 8.76 1.31 -3.24
CA PHE A 207 9.28 0.67 -4.46
C PHE A 207 10.65 1.23 -4.85
N ARG A 208 10.84 2.56 -4.78
CA ARG A 208 12.16 3.17 -5.06
C ARG A 208 13.20 2.73 -4.04
N LEU A 209 12.86 2.69 -2.75
CA LEU A 209 13.76 2.20 -1.70
C LEU A 209 14.08 0.72 -1.90
N PHE A 210 13.10 -0.08 -2.30
CA PHE A 210 13.26 -1.49 -2.63
C PHE A 210 14.25 -1.66 -3.78
N MET A 211 14.08 -0.95 -4.91
CA MET A 211 14.98 -1.01 -6.06
C MET A 211 16.43 -0.62 -5.70
N LEU A 212 16.60 0.40 -4.86
CA LEU A 212 17.93 0.82 -4.38
C LEU A 212 18.57 -0.25 -3.50
N ARG A 213 17.79 -0.95 -2.68
CA ARG A 213 18.30 -2.02 -1.81
C ARG A 213 18.54 -3.31 -2.55
N SER A 214 17.66 -3.70 -3.46
CA SER A 214 17.87 -4.89 -4.29
C SER A 214 19.07 -4.77 -5.25
N ALA A 215 19.47 -3.54 -5.59
CA ALA A 215 20.64 -3.27 -6.42
C ALA A 215 21.97 -3.27 -5.62
N GLN A 216 21.92 -3.23 -4.28
CA GLN A 216 23.10 -3.38 -3.46
C GLN A 216 23.33 -4.87 -3.20
N PRO A 217 24.37 -5.50 -3.78
CA PRO A 217 24.67 -6.88 -3.46
C PRO A 217 24.93 -7.01 -1.97
N GLU A 218 24.44 -8.11 -1.37
CA GLU A 218 24.74 -8.48 0.00
C GLU A 218 26.27 -8.44 0.17
N VAL A 219 26.75 -7.51 1.00
CA VAL A 219 28.13 -7.56 1.46
C VAL A 219 28.15 -8.71 2.47
N GLU A 220 28.54 -9.89 1.99
CA GLU A 220 28.94 -11.03 2.82
C GLU A 220 30.05 -10.63 3.80
#